data_AF-A0A7S4FBN8-F1
#
_entry.id   AF-A0A7S4FBN8-F1
#
_cell.length_a   1.000
_cell.length_b   1.000
_cell.length_c   1.000
_cell.angle_alpha   90.00
_cell.angle_beta   90.00
_cell.angle_gamma   90.00
#
_symmetry.space_group_name_H-M   'P 1'
#
loop_
_entity.id
_entity.type
_entity.pdbx_description
1 polymer ?
#
loop_
_entity_poly.entity_id
_entity_poly.type
_entity_poly.pdbx_seq_one_letter_code
_entity_poly.pdbx_strand_id
1 'polypeptide(L)'
;ASFSPDDPVRAVDGMIWAADGVCRPFSANASGTVPADGAAIIVLTTLPAQAKPTVNSSALEPFTAPSPFQPPVHTAHPSPSHSQSPPTSPPGSGSPGRPPLPAYATIDGVGVNNDGRRKSSFSQPSEQGQVEVLRLALQDARKHASEIDYAEA
;
A
#
# COMPACT_ATOMS: atom_id res chain seq x y z
N ALA A 1 -24.50 -7.50 5.22
CA ALA A 1 -24.57 -6.70 3.98
C ALA A 1 -24.13 -7.62 2.84
N SER A 2 -24.91 -7.68 1.77
CA SER A 2 -24.57 -8.46 0.58
C SER A 2 -23.42 -7.76 -0.14
N PHE A 3 -22.38 -8.50 -0.53
CA PHE A 3 -21.36 -8.06 -1.50
C PHE A 3 -21.73 -8.50 -2.92
N SER A 4 -22.99 -8.91 -3.15
CA SER A 4 -23.45 -9.25 -4.48
C SER A 4 -23.53 -7.98 -5.32
N PRO A 5 -23.00 -7.99 -6.55
CA PRO A 5 -23.21 -6.89 -7.50
C PRO A 5 -24.70 -6.61 -7.79
N ASP A 6 -25.58 -7.59 -7.51
CA ASP A 6 -27.03 -7.49 -7.73
C ASP A 6 -27.81 -6.94 -6.52
N ASP A 7 -27.17 -6.74 -5.37
CA ASP A 7 -27.80 -6.17 -4.17
C ASP A 7 -26.95 -5.02 -3.64
N PRO A 8 -27.14 -3.79 -4.17
CA PRO A 8 -26.30 -2.67 -3.83
C PRO A 8 -26.43 -2.35 -2.35
N VAL A 9 -25.28 -2.19 -1.71
CA VAL A 9 -25.17 -1.79 -0.32
C VAL A 9 -25.96 -0.49 -0.08
N ARG A 10 -27.00 -0.58 0.75
CA ARG A 10 -27.89 0.55 1.02
C ARG A 10 -27.37 1.39 2.18
N ALA A 11 -27.39 2.70 1.99
CA ALA A 11 -27.21 3.64 3.08
C ALA A 11 -28.37 3.50 4.07
N VAL A 12 -28.01 3.38 5.35
CA VAL A 12 -28.93 3.40 6.48
C VAL A 12 -28.44 4.50 7.40
N ASP A 13 -29.35 5.35 7.86
CA ASP A 13 -29.00 6.47 8.73
C ASP A 13 -28.28 5.98 10.00
N GLY A 14 -27.21 6.69 10.38
CA GLY A 14 -26.32 6.31 11.47
C GLY A 14 -25.42 5.09 11.22
N MET A 15 -25.41 4.50 10.02
CA MET A 15 -24.55 3.37 9.65
C MET A 15 -23.38 3.81 8.77
N ILE A 16 -22.56 2.85 8.35
CA ILE A 16 -21.24 3.09 7.74
C ILE A 16 -21.27 3.71 6.33
N TRP A 17 -22.34 3.53 5.55
CA TRP A 17 -22.36 3.87 4.12
C TRP A 17 -22.89 5.27 3.83
N ALA A 18 -22.17 6.03 3.00
CA ALA A 18 -22.57 7.38 2.59
C ALA A 18 -23.85 7.36 1.76
N ALA A 19 -24.81 8.23 2.12
CA ALA A 19 -26.11 8.32 1.44
C ALA A 19 -26.01 8.82 -0.01
N ASP A 20 -24.99 9.64 -0.31
CA ASP A 20 -24.75 10.21 -1.63
C ASP A 20 -23.71 9.42 -2.45
N GLY A 21 -23.16 8.33 -1.90
CA GLY A 21 -22.12 7.55 -2.55
C GLY A 21 -20.78 8.29 -2.66
N VAL A 22 -20.49 9.25 -1.78
CA VAL A 22 -19.22 9.99 -1.77
C VAL A 22 -18.51 9.91 -0.40
N CYS A 23 -17.26 9.44 -0.40
CA CYS A 23 -16.37 9.59 0.75
C CYS A 23 -15.91 11.04 0.87
N ARG A 24 -16.25 11.72 1.98
CA ARG A 24 -15.87 13.12 2.24
C ARG A 24 -15.07 13.23 3.55
N PRO A 25 -13.87 12.64 3.65
CA PRO A 25 -13.10 12.65 4.89
C PRO A 25 -12.91 14.09 5.38
N PHE A 26 -13.12 14.30 6.67
CA PHE A 26 -12.97 15.60 7.38
C PHE A 26 -13.93 16.73 6.97
N SER A 27 -14.88 16.47 6.06
CA SER A 27 -15.90 17.47 5.70
C SER A 27 -17.01 17.55 6.77
N ALA A 28 -17.54 18.75 7.01
CA ALA A 28 -18.77 18.93 7.79
C ALA A 28 -19.99 18.20 7.19
N ASN A 29 -19.93 17.90 5.89
CA ASN A 29 -20.96 17.17 5.15
C ASN A 29 -20.62 15.67 4.98
N ALA A 30 -19.70 15.12 5.80
CA ALA A 30 -19.38 13.70 5.76
C ALA A 30 -20.57 12.86 6.29
N SER A 31 -21.01 11.89 5.51
CA SER A 31 -22.16 11.03 5.85
C SER A 31 -21.86 9.52 5.86
N GLY A 32 -20.59 9.13 5.68
CA GLY A 32 -20.17 7.72 5.65
C GLY A 32 -19.02 7.47 4.66
N THR A 33 -18.80 6.20 4.35
CA THR A 33 -17.82 5.73 3.36
C THR A 33 -18.50 5.04 2.18
N VAL A 34 -17.74 4.71 1.15
CA VAL A 34 -18.17 4.04 -0.08
C VAL A 34 -17.33 2.79 -0.25
N PRO A 35 -17.93 1.62 -0.54
CA PRO A 35 -17.16 0.42 -0.81
C PRO A 35 -16.32 0.59 -2.08
N ALA A 36 -15.10 0.06 -2.06
CA ALA A 36 -14.19 0.06 -3.20
C ALA A 36 -13.37 -1.24 -3.20
N ASP A 37 -12.99 -1.70 -4.38
CA ASP A 37 -12.15 -2.89 -4.58
C ASP A 37 -10.75 -2.49 -5.07
N GLY A 38 -9.73 -3.23 -4.63
CA GLY A 38 -8.34 -3.03 -5.04
C GLY A 38 -7.41 -4.11 -4.49
N ALA A 39 -6.23 -4.27 -5.10
CA ALA A 39 -5.21 -5.21 -4.63
C ALA A 39 -3.80 -4.65 -4.87
N ALA A 40 -2.89 -4.90 -3.92
CA ALA A 40 -1.48 -4.53 -4.01
C ALA A 40 -0.59 -5.55 -3.29
N ILE A 41 0.66 -5.69 -3.74
CA ILE A 41 1.70 -6.51 -3.09
C ILE A 41 2.95 -5.65 -2.95
N ILE A 42 3.56 -5.68 -1.77
CA ILE A 42 4.87 -5.07 -1.51
C ILE A 42 5.90 -6.15 -1.18
N VAL A 43 7.13 -5.95 -1.65
CA VAL A 43 8.27 -6.83 -1.34
C VAL A 43 9.11 -6.14 -0.27
N LEU A 44 9.25 -6.79 0.87
CA LEU A 44 10.06 -6.28 1.98
C LEU A 44 11.42 -6.99 2.01
N THR A 45 12.45 -6.21 2.25
CA THR A 45 13.78 -6.69 2.64
C THR A 45 14.23 -5.95 3.88
N THR A 46 15.10 -6.58 4.66
CA THR A 46 15.82 -5.85 5.71
C THR A 46 16.80 -4.88 5.06
N LEU A 47 16.98 -3.72 5.70
CA LEU A 47 18.06 -2.83 5.36
C LEU A 47 19.36 -3.38 5.97
N PRO A 48 20.48 -3.40 5.23
CA PRO A 48 21.76 -3.70 5.83
C PRO A 48 22.05 -2.68 6.94
N ALA A 49 22.68 -3.14 8.03
CA ALA A 49 23.12 -2.27 9.10
C ALA A 49 23.96 -1.12 8.49
N GLN A 50 23.43 0.11 8.57
CA GLN A 50 23.97 1.38 8.05
C GLN A 50 23.43 1.96 6.72
N ALA A 51 22.44 1.37 6.05
CA ALA A 51 21.76 2.03 4.94
C ALA A 51 20.43 2.65 5.40
N LYS A 52 20.44 3.90 5.91
CA LYS A 52 19.22 4.72 5.84
C LYS A 52 19.14 5.17 4.38
N PRO A 53 18.16 4.72 3.57
CA PRO A 53 18.08 5.19 2.20
C PRO A 53 17.94 6.70 2.24
N THR A 54 18.93 7.39 1.68
CA THR A 54 18.79 8.80 1.38
C THR A 54 17.74 8.88 0.29
N VAL A 55 16.48 9.13 0.68
CA VAL A 55 15.45 9.55 -0.27
C VAL A 55 15.94 10.85 -0.87
N ASN A 56 16.48 10.78 -2.08
CA ASN A 56 16.80 11.96 -2.83
C ASN A 56 15.46 12.53 -3.30
N SER A 57 14.95 13.56 -2.64
CA SER A 57 13.65 14.18 -2.94
C SER A 57 13.55 14.66 -4.40
N SER A 58 14.67 14.76 -5.12
CA SER A 58 14.74 15.11 -6.54
C SER A 58 14.57 13.93 -7.50
N ALA A 59 14.51 12.67 -7.03
CA ALA A 59 14.42 11.46 -7.87
C ALA A 59 13.01 10.85 -7.91
N LEU A 60 12.05 11.44 -7.20
CA LEU A 60 10.63 11.11 -7.36
C LEU A 60 10.13 11.85 -8.60
N GLU A 61 10.30 11.23 -9.77
CA GLU A 61 9.56 11.65 -10.97
C GLU A 61 8.06 11.68 -10.62
N PRO A 62 7.30 12.71 -11.02
CA PRO A 62 5.87 12.77 -10.75
C PRO A 62 5.22 11.51 -11.31
N PHE A 63 4.45 10.82 -10.47
CA PHE A 63 3.69 9.65 -10.88
C PHE A 63 2.78 10.04 -12.06
N THR A 64 3.17 9.63 -13.27
CA THR A 64 2.32 9.73 -14.45
C THR A 64 1.40 8.53 -14.43
N ALA A 65 0.10 8.76 -14.27
CA ALA A 65 -0.89 7.69 -14.35
C ALA A 65 -0.67 6.88 -15.65
N PRO A 66 -0.64 5.53 -15.59
CA PRO A 66 -0.48 4.74 -16.80
C PRO A 66 -1.60 5.08 -17.79
N SER A 67 -1.24 5.21 -19.07
CA SER A 67 -2.20 5.33 -20.18
C SER A 67 -3.29 4.27 -20.05
N PRO A 68 -4.56 4.56 -20.40
CA PRO A 68 -5.62 3.55 -20.40
C PRO A 68 -5.17 2.30 -21.15
N PHE A 69 -5.42 1.15 -20.55
CA PHE A 69 -5.10 -0.18 -21.07
C PHE A 69 -5.66 -0.32 -22.49
N GLN A 70 -4.77 -0.46 -23.48
CA GLN A 70 -5.16 -0.87 -24.83
C GLN A 70 -5.07 -2.40 -24.91
N PRO A 71 -6.16 -3.12 -25.23
CA PRO A 71 -6.12 -4.56 -25.37
C PRO A 71 -5.22 -4.97 -26.55
N PRO A 72 -4.46 -6.07 -26.45
CA PRO A 72 -3.56 -6.51 -27.50
C PRO A 72 -4.34 -6.95 -28.75
N VAL A 73 -3.98 -6.36 -29.89
CA VAL A 73 -4.42 -6.83 -31.21
C VAL A 73 -3.59 -8.08 -31.54
N HIS A 74 -4.23 -9.25 -31.59
CA HIS A 74 -3.56 -10.49 -31.98
C HIS A 74 -3.20 -10.46 -33.46
N THR A 75 -1.94 -10.19 -33.80
CA THR A 75 -1.36 -10.59 -35.08
C THR A 75 -0.46 -11.79 -34.86
N ALA A 76 -0.82 -12.92 -35.48
CA ALA A 76 -0.03 -14.15 -35.42
C ALA A 76 1.36 -13.93 -36.02
N HIS A 77 2.40 -14.22 -35.25
CA HIS A 77 3.79 -14.21 -35.69
C HIS A 77 4.22 -15.64 -36.05
N PRO A 78 4.86 -15.91 -37.20
CA PRO A 78 5.33 -17.26 -37.54
C PRO A 78 6.57 -17.64 -36.71
N SER A 79 6.59 -18.91 -36.26
CA SER A 79 7.69 -19.52 -35.51
C SER A 79 8.99 -19.59 -36.33
N PRO A 80 10.15 -19.14 -35.79
CA PRO A 80 11.44 -19.47 -36.37
C PRO A 80 11.98 -20.78 -35.78
N SER A 81 12.20 -21.76 -36.66
CA SER A 81 13.02 -22.95 -36.38
C SER A 81 14.50 -22.57 -36.51
N HIS A 82 15.27 -22.55 -35.42
CA HIS A 82 16.73 -22.65 -35.50
C HIS A 82 17.32 -23.42 -34.33
N SER A 83 17.82 -24.61 -34.66
CA SER A 83 18.81 -25.38 -33.91
C SER A 83 20.07 -24.52 -33.74
N GLN A 84 20.46 -24.23 -32.51
CA GLN A 84 21.80 -23.78 -32.15
C GLN A 84 22.26 -24.58 -30.94
N SER A 85 23.41 -25.24 -31.07
CA SER A 85 24.11 -25.95 -29.99
C SER A 85 24.52 -24.97 -28.89
N PRO A 86 24.52 -25.38 -27.61
CA PRO A 86 24.83 -24.49 -26.50
C PRO A 86 26.32 -24.12 -26.46
N PRO A 87 26.69 -22.86 -26.16
CA PRO A 87 28.07 -22.53 -25.83
C PRO A 87 28.44 -23.11 -24.47
N THR A 88 29.55 -23.84 -24.41
CA THR A 88 30.13 -24.36 -23.16
C THR A 88 30.69 -23.19 -22.35
N SER A 89 30.00 -22.84 -21.26
CA SER A 89 30.46 -21.83 -20.29
C SER A 89 31.58 -22.41 -19.42
N PRO A 90 32.66 -21.66 -19.12
CA PRO A 90 33.70 -22.12 -18.21
C PRO A 90 33.17 -22.17 -16.75
N PRO A 91 33.63 -23.12 -15.92
CA PRO A 91 33.23 -23.20 -14.52
C PRO A 91 33.99 -22.14 -13.70
N GLY A 92 33.28 -21.34 -12.91
CA GLY A 92 33.89 -20.62 -11.79
C GLY A 92 33.91 -19.09 -11.83
N SER A 93 32.89 -18.43 -12.39
CA SER A 93 32.56 -17.07 -11.93
C SER A 93 31.20 -17.12 -11.25
N GLY A 94 31.18 -17.02 -9.93
CA GLY A 94 29.94 -16.75 -9.22
C GLY A 94 29.37 -15.47 -9.80
N SER A 95 28.17 -15.53 -10.39
CA SER A 95 27.50 -14.33 -10.86
C SER A 95 27.55 -13.30 -9.74
N PRO A 96 28.10 -12.10 -9.96
CA PRO A 96 28.04 -11.05 -8.95
C PRO A 96 26.58 -10.92 -8.54
N GLY A 97 26.31 -11.11 -7.24
CA GLY A 97 24.97 -11.08 -6.69
C GLY A 97 24.25 -9.85 -7.24
N ARG A 98 23.03 -10.04 -7.74
CA ARG A 98 22.21 -8.95 -8.28
C ARG A 98 22.24 -7.78 -7.27
N PRO A 99 22.61 -6.56 -7.69
CA PRO A 99 22.62 -5.43 -6.78
C PRO A 99 21.23 -5.25 -6.16
N PRO A 100 21.13 -4.85 -4.89
CA PRO A 100 19.84 -4.70 -4.24
C PRO A 100 18.98 -3.74 -5.06
N LEU A 101 17.72 -4.11 -5.25
CA LEU A 101 16.74 -3.24 -5.88
C LEU A 101 16.64 -1.94 -5.08
N PRO A 102 16.45 -0.78 -5.74
CA PRO A 102 16.24 0.47 -5.04
C PRO A 102 14.99 0.35 -4.14
N ALA A 103 15.13 0.77 -2.88
CA ALA A 103 14.02 0.82 -1.94
C ALA A 103 13.15 2.06 -2.23
N TYR A 104 11.83 1.87 -2.35
CA TYR A 104 10.89 2.98 -2.49
C TYR A 104 10.71 3.77 -1.19
N ALA A 105 10.70 3.07 -0.05
CA ALA A 105 10.51 3.64 1.28
C ALA A 105 11.07 2.70 2.35
N THR A 106 11.13 3.19 3.59
CA THR A 106 11.42 2.40 4.79
C THR A 106 10.21 2.31 5.69
N ILE A 107 10.06 1.15 6.36
CA ILE A 107 9.13 1.00 7.48
C ILE A 107 9.98 1.11 8.73
N ASP A 108 9.95 2.30 9.35
CA ASP A 108 10.81 2.59 10.49
C ASP A 108 10.25 2.01 11.81
N GLY A 109 8.91 1.90 11.93
CA GLY A 109 8.26 1.28 13.07
C GLY A 109 6.77 0.97 12.83
N VAL A 110 6.22 0.08 13.64
CA VAL A 110 4.85 -0.43 13.54
C VAL A 110 4.17 -0.43 14.92
N GLY A 111 2.89 -0.06 14.96
CA GLY A 111 2.05 -0.16 16.15
C GLY A 111 0.75 -0.88 15.84
N VAL A 112 0.33 -1.81 16.71
CA VAL A 112 -0.95 -2.51 16.62
C VAL A 112 -1.55 -2.64 18.02
N ASN A 113 -2.85 -2.34 18.17
CA ASN A 113 -3.58 -2.57 19.41
C ASN A 113 -5.05 -2.94 19.16
N ASN A 114 -5.86 -3.00 20.23
CA ASN A 114 -7.29 -3.19 20.16
C ASN A 114 -8.01 -2.24 21.12
N ASP A 115 -9.05 -1.56 20.63
CA ASP A 115 -9.85 -0.59 21.38
C ASP A 115 -10.54 -1.14 22.65
N GLY A 116 -10.69 -2.46 22.79
CA GLY A 116 -11.24 -3.09 23.98
C GLY A 116 -12.63 -2.56 24.38
N ARG A 117 -12.87 -2.40 25.68
CA ARG A 117 -14.13 -1.87 26.24
C ARG A 117 -14.24 -0.35 26.26
N ARG A 118 -13.28 0.37 25.69
CA ARG A 118 -13.23 1.85 25.72
C ARG A 118 -14.19 2.52 24.73
N LYS A 119 -14.92 1.73 23.95
CA LYS A 119 -15.88 2.18 22.93
C LYS A 119 -17.29 2.14 23.50
N SER A 120 -18.14 3.11 23.13
CA SER A 120 -19.56 3.16 23.50
C SER A 120 -20.43 2.14 22.77
N SER A 121 -19.96 1.62 21.63
CA SER A 121 -20.61 0.53 20.91
C SER A 121 -19.56 -0.37 20.24
N PHE A 122 -19.99 -1.52 19.74
CA PHE A 122 -19.09 -2.51 19.16
C PHE A 122 -18.30 -1.98 17.95
N SER A 123 -18.94 -1.21 17.07
CA SER A 123 -18.38 -0.73 15.80
C SER A 123 -17.79 0.69 15.86
N GLN A 124 -17.94 1.40 16.98
CA GLN A 124 -17.47 2.78 17.10
C GLN A 124 -16.00 2.83 17.53
N PRO A 125 -15.12 3.65 16.92
CA PRO A 125 -13.71 3.71 17.31
C PRO A 125 -13.50 4.31 18.72
N SER A 126 -12.33 4.06 19.32
CA SER A 126 -11.88 4.72 20.55
C SER A 126 -10.76 5.73 20.28
N GLU A 127 -10.96 6.99 20.66
CA GLU A 127 -9.92 8.02 20.61
C GLU A 127 -8.67 7.59 21.38
N GLN A 128 -8.84 7.10 22.62
CA GLN A 128 -7.71 6.64 23.44
C GLN A 128 -6.95 5.49 22.78
N GLY A 129 -7.66 4.56 22.13
CA GLY A 129 -7.03 3.45 21.39
C GLY A 129 -6.22 3.95 20.19
N GLN A 130 -6.74 4.92 19.44
CA GLN A 130 -6.00 5.55 18.33
C GLN A 130 -4.74 6.27 18.81
N VAL A 131 -4.84 7.06 19.88
CA VAL A 131 -3.68 7.75 20.44
C VAL A 131 -2.62 6.76 20.93
N GLU A 132 -3.04 5.66 21.56
CA GLU A 132 -2.13 4.60 22.01
C GLU A 132 -1.40 3.93 20.85
N VAL A 133 -2.09 3.54 19.78
CA VAL A 133 -1.44 2.86 18.64
C VAL A 133 -0.44 3.77 17.92
N LEU A 134 -0.74 5.07 17.80
CA LEU A 134 0.18 6.05 17.23
C LEU A 134 1.46 6.18 18.07
N ARG A 135 1.33 6.20 19.41
CA ARG A 135 2.50 6.24 20.30
C ARG A 135 3.35 4.97 20.19
N LEU A 136 2.73 3.80 20.07
CA LEU A 136 3.44 2.54 19.88
C LEU A 136 4.27 2.57 18.59
N ALA A 137 3.67 3.00 17.48
CA ALA A 137 4.37 3.11 16.19
C ALA A 137 5.53 4.12 16.23
N LEU A 138 5.33 5.30 16.85
CA LEU A 138 6.38 6.30 17.02
C LEU A 138 7.52 5.81 17.93
N GLN A 139 7.18 5.09 19.00
CA GLN A 139 8.16 4.51 19.92
C GLN A 139 9.00 3.43 19.24
N ASP A 140 8.37 2.53 18.47
CA ASP A 140 9.07 1.50 17.70
C ASP A 140 9.99 2.14 16.63
N ALA A 141 9.49 3.17 15.95
CA ALA A 141 10.26 3.97 15.01
C ALA A 141 11.38 4.80 15.66
N ARG A 142 11.33 5.00 16.98
CA ARG A 142 12.17 5.91 17.76
C ARG A 142 12.15 7.33 17.19
N LYS A 143 10.95 7.82 16.86
CA LYS A 143 10.72 9.19 16.35
C LYS A 143 9.82 10.00 17.28
N HIS A 144 10.03 11.30 17.30
CA HIS A 144 9.13 12.26 17.92
C HIS A 144 8.02 12.65 16.93
N ALA A 145 6.82 12.97 17.43
CA ALA A 145 5.69 13.34 16.58
C ALA A 145 5.97 14.58 15.70
N SER A 146 6.84 15.47 16.15
CA SER A 146 7.29 16.65 15.39
C SER A 146 8.16 16.32 14.18
N GLU A 147 8.59 15.07 14.02
CA GLU A 147 9.33 14.59 12.84
C GLU A 147 8.40 14.03 11.75
N ILE A 148 7.08 14.09 11.95
CA ILE A 148 6.08 13.59 11.01
C ILE A 148 5.43 14.76 10.28
N ASP A 149 5.69 14.85 8.97
CA ASP A 149 5.16 15.92 8.12
C ASP A 149 3.77 15.59 7.54
N TYR A 150 3.45 14.30 7.44
CA TYR A 150 2.24 13.81 6.78
C TYR A 150 1.64 12.61 7.51
N ALA A 151 0.31 12.57 7.57
CA ALA A 151 -0.47 11.45 8.08
C ALA A 151 -1.55 11.08 7.06
N GLU A 152 -1.50 9.84 6.58
CA GLU A 152 -2.61 9.21 5.84
C GLU A 152 -3.64 8.69 6.85
N ALA A 153 -4.90 9.05 6.69
CA ALA A 153 -5.96 8.81 7.67
C ALA A 153 -7.23 8.24 7.04
#